data_AF-A0A7W8MW83-F1
#
_entry.id   AF-A0A7W8MW83-F1
#
_cell.length_a   1.000
_cell.length_b   1.000
_cell.length_c   1.000
_cell.angle_alpha   90.00
_cell.angle_beta   90.00
_cell.angle_gamma   90.00
#
_symmetry.space_group_name_H-M   'P 1'
#
loop_
_entity.id
_entity.type
_entity.pdbx_description
1 polymer ?
#
loop_
_entity_poly.entity_id
_entity_poly.type
_entity_poly.pdbx_seq_one_letter_code
_entity_poly.pdbx_strand_id
1 'polypeptide(L)' 'MLFLSLFVTPLVGVLWFLNVVSLLKKLNENRDPHNQIVLGAVLTFLFVFLFIFLFMFNLTS' A
#
# COMPACT_ATOMS: atom_id res chain seq x y z
N MET A 1 -8.73 11.35 -12.39
CA MET A 1 -7.95 10.15 -12.78
C MET A 1 -6.46 10.41 -12.84
N LEU A 2 -5.99 11.34 -13.67
CA LEU A 2 -4.56 11.68 -13.72
C LEU A 2 -3.98 12.02 -12.34
N PHE A 3 -4.70 12.80 -11.53
CA PHE A 3 -4.28 13.10 -10.15
C PHE A 3 -4.18 11.84 -9.26
N LEU A 4 -5.23 11.00 -9.25
CA LEU A 4 -5.23 9.75 -8.49
C LEU A 4 -4.10 8.82 -8.93
N SER A 5 -3.90 8.68 -10.24
CA SER A 5 -2.89 7.79 -10.83
C SER A 5 -1.46 8.29 -10.65
N LEU A 6 -1.21 9.61 -10.73
CA LEU A 6 0.14 10.18 -10.65
C LEU A 6 0.58 10.56 -9.23
N PHE A 7 -0.35 10.82 -8.32
CA PHE A 7 -0.01 11.28 -6.97
C PHE A 7 -0.48 10.30 -5.90
N VAL A 8 -1.76 9.93 -5.90
CA VAL A 8 -2.34 9.11 -4.82
C VAL A 8 -1.81 7.67 -4.85
N THR A 9 -1.85 7.01 -6.01
CA THR A 9 -1.36 5.63 -6.14
C THR A 9 0.12 5.51 -5.80
N PRO A 10 1.02 6.39 -6.30
CA PRO A 10 2.42 6.35 -5.90
C PRO A 10 2.65 6.63 -4.41
N LEU A 11 1.90 7.57 -3.81
CA LEU A 11 1.97 7.83 -2.36
C LEU A 11 1.59 6.59 -1.54
N VAL A 12 0.50 5.91 -1.88
CA VAL A 12 0.09 4.68 -1.18
C VAL A 12 1.12 3.57 -1.40
N GLY A 13 1.70 3.47 -2.60
CA GLY A 13 2.79 2.54 -2.89
C GLY A 13 4.04 2.79 -2.03
N VAL A 14 4.44 4.05 -1.86
CA VAL A 14 5.56 4.43 -0.97
C VAL A 14 5.27 4.05 0.48
N LEU A 15 4.07 4.36 0.98
CA LEU A 15 3.67 3.99 2.35
C LEU A 15 3.65 2.47 2.57
N TRP A 16 3.14 1.73 1.59
CA TRP A 16 3.16 0.27 1.60
C TRP A 16 4.59 -0.29 1.65
N PHE A 17 5.48 0.22 0.79
CA PHE A 17 6.88 -0.18 0.76
C PHE A 17 7.60 0.13 2.08
N LEU A 18 7.41 1.32 2.64
CA LEU A 18 7.98 1.69 3.94
C LEU A 18 7.51 0.76 5.06
N ASN A 19 6.24 0.36 5.05
CA ASN A 19 5.72 -0.60 6.02
C ASN A 19 6.40 -1.97 5.87
N VAL A 20 6.62 -2.46 4.64
CA VAL A 20 7.33 -3.73 4.39
C VAL A 20 8.78 -3.65 4.90
N VAL A 21 9.50 -2.57 4.58
CA VAL A 21 10.88 -2.37 5.09
C VAL A 21 10.91 -2.30 6.61
N SER A 22 9.94 -1.62 7.24
CA SER A 22 9.81 -1.55 8.70
C SER A 22 9.50 -2.92 9.32
N LEU A 23 8.63 -3.71 8.69
CA LEU A 23 8.31 -5.07 9.09
C LEU A 23 9.57 -5.94 9.06
N LEU A 24 10.31 -5.93 7.95
CA LEU A 24 11.56 -6.69 7.80
C LEU A 24 12.60 -6.29 8.86
N LYS A 25 12.76 -4.99 9.11
CA LYS A 25 13.65 -4.49 10.16
C LYS A 25 13.24 -4.99 11.55
N LYS A 26 11.94 -4.94 11.88
CA LYS A 26 11.42 -5.44 13.16
C LYS A 26 11.63 -6.94 13.33
N LEU A 27 11.36 -7.72 12.29
CA LEU A 27 11.60 -9.17 12.29
C LEU A 27 13.09 -9.49 12.50
N ASN A 28 13.98 -8.76 11.81
CA ASN A 28 15.43 -8.91 11.98
C ASN A 28 15.91 -8.54 13.40
N GLU A 29 15.26 -7.58 14.05
CA GLU A 29 15.54 -7.19 15.44
C GLU A 29 14.80 -8.04 16.48
N ASN A 30 14.12 -9.14 16.08
CA ASN A 30 13.26 -9.97 16.95
C ASN A 30 12.22 -9.16 17.75
N ARG A 31 11.75 -8.03 17.19
CA ARG A 31 10.68 -7.21 17.79
C ARG A 31 9.32 -7.66 17.30
N ASP A 32 8.30 -7.40 18.11
CA ASP A 32 6.92 -7.69 17.77
C ASP A 32 6.48 -6.96 16.46
N PRO A 33 6.12 -7.72 15.40
CA PRO A 33 5.69 -7.18 14.12
C PRO A 33 4.19 -6.84 14.06
N HIS A 34 3.40 -7.09 15.10
CA HIS A 34 1.93 -7.05 15.05
C HIS A 34 1.36 -5.78 14.39
N ASN A 35 1.81 -4.60 14.82
CA ASN A 35 1.32 -3.33 14.28
C ASN A 35 1.62 -3.16 12.77
N GLN A 36 2.74 -3.71 12.30
CA GLN A 36 3.19 -3.58 10.92
C GLN A 36 2.44 -4.57 10.03
N ILE A 37 2.03 -5.71 10.60
CA ILE A 37 1.14 -6.66 9.94
C ILE A 37 -0.24 -6.03 9.75
N VAL A 38 -0.81 -5.43 10.80
CA VAL A 38 -2.13 -4.77 10.72
C VAL A 38 -2.09 -3.59 9.75
N LEU A 39 -1.10 -2.69 9.89
CA LEU A 39 -0.94 -1.56 8.98
C LEU A 39 -0.69 -2.03 7.53
N GLY A 40 0.11 -3.08 7.37
CA GLY A 40 0.40 -3.70 6.07
C GLY A 40 -0.84 -4.27 5.40
N ALA A 41 -1.73 -4.92 6.16
CA ALA A 41 -3.01 -5.42 5.66
C ALA A 41 -3.90 -4.27 5.17
N VAL A 42 -4.01 -3.19 5.95
CA VAL A 42 -4.79 -1.99 5.57
C VAL A 42 -4.21 -1.32 4.32
N LEU A 43 -2.89 -1.13 4.27
CA LEU A 43 -2.21 -0.53 3.10
C LEU A 43 -2.34 -1.42 1.86
N THR A 44 -2.24 -2.74 2.00
CA THR A 44 -2.43 -3.69 0.89
C THR A 44 -3.86 -3.62 0.37
N PHE A 45 -4.86 -3.61 1.26
CA PHE A 45 -6.25 -3.43 0.86
C PHE A 45 -6.46 -2.13 0.09
N LEU A 46 -5.97 -1.00 0.61
CA LEU A 46 -6.07 0.30 -0.05
C LEU A 46 -5.37 0.31 -1.42
N PHE A 47 -4.18 -0.27 -1.50
CA PHE A 47 -3.41 -0.33 -2.75
C PHE A 47 -4.14 -1.16 -3.82
N VAL A 48 -4.62 -2.36 -3.47
CA VAL A 48 -5.38 -3.23 -4.38
C VAL A 48 -6.70 -2.58 -4.78
N PHE A 49 -7.42 -1.98 -3.82
CA PHE A 49 -8.67 -1.28 -4.10
C PHE A 49 -8.48 -0.12 -5.08
N LEU A 50 -7.47 0.73 -4.86
CA LEU A 50 -7.14 1.82 -5.77
C LEU A 50 -6.76 1.30 -7.16
N PHE A 51 -6.02 0.19 -7.23
CA PHE A 51 -5.63 -0.41 -8.50
C PHE A 51 -6.86 -0.91 -9.29
N ILE A 52 -7.76 -1.66 -8.65
CA ILE A 52 -9.00 -2.15 -9.26
C ILE A 52 -9.89 -0.98 -9.69
N PHE A 53 -10.03 0.04 -8.84
CA PHE A 53 -10.82 1.22 -9.15
C PHE A 53 -10.30 1.95 -10.40
N LEU A 54 -8.99 2.19 -10.48
CA LEU A 54 -8.36 2.80 -11.64
C LEU A 54 -8.52 1.94 -12.88
N PHE A 55 -8.37 0.62 -12.78
CA PHE A 55 -8.53 -0.30 -13.89
C PHE A 55 -9.96 -0.31 -14.44
N MET A 56 -10.96 -0.48 -13.57
CA MET A 56 -12.39 -0.48 -13.94
C MET A 56 -12.81 0.85 -14.56
N PHE A 57 -12.29 1.96 -14.06
CA PHE A 57 -12.59 3.27 -14.62
C PHE A 57 -11.99 3.44 -16.02
N ASN A 58 -10.73 3.05 -16.25
CA ASN A 58 -10.11 3.11 -17.57
C ASN A 58 -10.81 2.21 -18.62
N LEU A 59 -11.51 1.15 -18.18
CA LEU A 59 -12.29 0.28 -19.06
C LEU A 59 -13.65 0.86 -19.46
N THR A 60 -14.20 1.78 -18.65
CA THR A 60 -15.55 2.35 -18.83
C THR A 60 -15.54 3.79 -19.34
N SER A 61 -14.34 4.37 -19.54
CA SER A 61 -14.11 5.74 -20.04
C SER A 61 -13.61 5.72 -21.48
#